data_AF-A0A1D6LBA7-F1
#
_entry.id   AF-A0A1D6LBA7-F1
#
_cell.length_a   1.000
_cell.length_b   1.000
_cell.length_c   1.000
_cell.angle_alpha   90.00
_cell.angle_beta   90.00
_cell.angle_gamma   90.00
#
_symmetry.space_group_name_H-M   'P 1'
#
loop_
_entity.id
_entity.type
_entity.pdbx_description
1 polymer ?
#
loop_
_entity_poly.entity_id
_entity_poly.type
_entity_poly.pdbx_seq_one_letter_code
_entity_poly.pdbx_strand_id
1 'polypeptide(L)'
;MRSGVPNFCAVALALNDMGYKAVGIRLDSGDLAYLSVEARKFFHAVEKEFVVVGFGKTSITASNDLNEETIDALNKQGHEVDAFGIGTYLVTCYAQAALGCVFKLVEINKQPRIKLSEDVMKVSIPCKKKCYRLYGKEGYPLVDIMTGEDEPGPKMVGFMIYHSFIDW
;
A
#
# COMPACT_ATOMS: atom_id res chain seq x y z
N MET A 1 -2.99 -28.90 -6.24
CA MET A 1 -4.39 -29.30 -5.97
C MET A 1 -4.57 -30.76 -5.50
N ARG A 2 -3.90 -31.77 -6.06
CA ARG A 2 -4.17 -33.19 -5.75
C ARG A 2 -3.66 -33.72 -4.38
N SER A 3 -2.93 -32.92 -3.61
CA SER A 3 -2.30 -33.37 -2.36
C SER A 3 -2.49 -32.35 -1.23
N GLY A 4 -1.87 -31.17 -1.34
CA GLY A 4 -1.88 -30.17 -0.24
C GLY A 4 -3.27 -29.77 0.26
N VAL A 5 -4.19 -29.38 -0.63
CA VAL A 5 -5.55 -28.96 -0.25
C VAL A 5 -6.37 -30.10 0.36
N PRO A 6 -6.43 -31.31 -0.23
CA PRO A 6 -7.07 -32.47 0.40
C PRO A 6 -6.50 -32.81 1.79
N ASN A 7 -5.17 -32.83 1.93
CA ASN A 7 -4.51 -33.13 3.21
C ASN A 7 -4.82 -32.08 4.28
N PHE A 8 -4.82 -30.79 3.90
CA PHE A 8 -5.25 -29.71 4.78
C PHE A 8 -6.69 -29.92 5.24
N CYS A 9 -7.61 -30.26 4.33
CA CYS A 9 -9.01 -30.46 4.68
C CYS A 9 -9.20 -31.63 5.65
N ALA A 10 -8.50 -32.75 5.44
CA ALA A 10 -8.55 -33.89 6.35
C ALA A 10 -8.13 -33.52 7.78
N VAL A 11 -7.03 -32.78 7.93
CA VAL A 11 -6.54 -32.31 9.25
C VAL A 11 -7.47 -31.26 9.83
N ALA A 12 -7.95 -30.32 9.02
CA ALA A 12 -8.84 -29.24 9.46
C ALA A 12 -10.18 -29.77 9.97
N LEU A 13 -10.74 -30.81 9.34
CA LEU A 13 -11.96 -31.49 9.82
C LEU A 13 -11.72 -32.22 11.14
N ALA A 14 -10.61 -32.97 11.25
CA ALA A 14 -10.26 -33.65 12.50
C ALA A 14 -10.05 -32.65 13.67
N LEU A 15 -9.45 -31.49 13.39
CA LEU A 15 -9.31 -30.41 14.37
C LEU A 15 -10.67 -29.81 14.76
N ASN A 16 -11.58 -29.66 13.79
CA ASN A 16 -12.93 -29.18 14.04
C ASN A 16 -13.71 -30.10 14.98
N ASP A 17 -13.58 -31.42 14.84
CA ASP A 17 -14.18 -32.39 15.76
C ASP A 17 -13.66 -32.27 17.21
N MET A 18 -12.43 -31.75 17.35
CA MET A 18 -11.81 -31.46 18.65
C MET A 18 -12.11 -30.02 19.15
N GLY A 19 -12.95 -29.26 18.45
CA GLY A 19 -13.31 -27.88 18.80
C GLY A 19 -12.30 -26.81 18.37
N TYR A 20 -11.31 -27.16 17.54
CA TYR A 20 -10.34 -26.21 16.99
C TYR A 20 -10.70 -25.79 15.57
N LYS A 21 -10.42 -24.53 15.23
CA LYS A 21 -10.66 -23.98 13.89
C LYS A 21 -9.35 -23.77 13.13
N ALA A 22 -9.20 -24.44 12.00
CA ALA A 22 -8.11 -24.18 11.07
C ALA A 22 -8.20 -22.75 10.49
N VAL A 23 -7.06 -22.10 10.31
CA VAL A 23 -7.01 -20.68 9.91
C VAL A 23 -7.04 -20.50 8.39
N GLY A 24 -6.24 -21.27 7.65
CA GLY A 24 -6.07 -21.05 6.22
C GLY A 24 -4.96 -21.87 5.58
N ILE A 25 -4.80 -21.65 4.28
CA ILE A 25 -3.73 -22.20 3.45
C ILE A 25 -2.86 -21.09 2.86
N ARG A 26 -1.66 -21.46 2.42
CA ARG A 26 -0.77 -20.59 1.65
C ARG A 26 -0.54 -21.18 0.25
N LEU A 27 -0.67 -20.34 -0.78
CA LEU A 27 -0.28 -20.62 -2.16
C LEU A 27 0.99 -19.82 -2.48
N ASP A 28 2.07 -20.49 -2.88
CA ASP A 28 3.37 -19.84 -3.09
C ASP A 28 3.99 -20.06 -4.47
N SER A 29 3.25 -20.66 -5.39
CA SER A 29 3.73 -20.98 -6.73
C SER A 29 2.57 -21.34 -7.66
N GLY A 30 2.83 -21.33 -8.97
CA GLY A 30 1.85 -21.64 -10.00
C GLY A 30 0.91 -20.48 -10.32
N ASP A 31 -0.17 -20.79 -11.05
CA ASP A 31 -1.23 -19.81 -11.37
C ASP A 31 -2.08 -19.56 -10.12
N LEU A 32 -1.76 -18.48 -9.39
CA LEU A 32 -2.38 -18.16 -8.12
C LEU A 32 -3.87 -17.85 -8.25
N ALA A 33 -4.31 -17.22 -9.35
CA ALA A 33 -5.72 -16.93 -9.57
C ALA A 33 -6.51 -18.22 -9.73
N TYR A 34 -6.09 -19.09 -10.66
CA TYR A 34 -6.72 -20.39 -10.86
C TYR A 34 -6.69 -21.25 -9.59
N LEU A 35 -5.53 -21.36 -8.94
CA LEU A 35 -5.37 -22.20 -7.75
C LEU A 35 -6.21 -21.72 -6.57
N SER A 36 -6.33 -20.40 -6.37
CA SER A 36 -7.17 -19.85 -5.31
C SER A 36 -8.65 -20.16 -5.54
N VAL A 37 -9.13 -20.02 -6.79
CA VAL A 37 -10.51 -20.34 -7.18
C VAL A 37 -10.81 -21.83 -6.98
N GLU A 38 -9.91 -22.70 -7.41
CA GLU A 38 -10.10 -24.14 -7.23
C GLU A 38 -10.03 -24.56 -5.76
N ALA A 39 -9.16 -23.94 -4.95
CA ALA A 39 -9.13 -24.17 -3.51
C ALA A 39 -10.44 -23.70 -2.83
N ARG A 40 -10.95 -22.52 -3.19
CA ARG A 40 -12.22 -22.00 -2.68
C ARG A 40 -13.39 -22.92 -3.01
N LYS A 41 -13.48 -23.40 -4.25
CA LYS A 41 -14.50 -24.39 -4.66
C LYS A 41 -14.40 -25.66 -3.83
N PHE A 42 -13.19 -26.16 -3.60
CA PHE A 42 -12.96 -27.34 -2.78
C PHE A 42 -13.43 -27.13 -1.34
N PHE A 43 -13.12 -25.99 -0.73
CA PHE A 43 -13.57 -25.65 0.62
C PHE A 43 -15.10 -25.56 0.71
N HIS A 44 -15.78 -24.98 -0.28
CA HIS A 44 -17.24 -24.97 -0.33
C HIS A 44 -17.85 -26.37 -0.50
N ALA A 45 -17.19 -27.28 -1.22
CA ALA A 45 -17.64 -28.66 -1.34
C ALA A 45 -17.54 -29.37 0.02
N VAL A 46 -16.40 -29.24 0.71
CA VAL A 46 -16.18 -29.80 2.04
C VAL A 46 -17.17 -29.24 3.07
N GLU A 47 -17.42 -27.93 3.06
CA GLU A 47 -18.42 -27.30 3.93
C GLU A 47 -19.81 -27.93 3.77
N LYS A 48 -20.23 -28.21 2.53
CA LYS A 48 -21.53 -28.80 2.23
C LYS A 48 -21.59 -30.30 2.59
N GLU A 49 -20.52 -31.03 2.30
CA GLU A 49 -20.48 -32.49 2.49
C GLU A 49 -20.37 -32.86 3.97
N PHE A 50 -19.57 -32.12 4.75
CA PHE A 50 -19.31 -32.40 6.17
C PHE A 50 -20.06 -31.45 7.12
N VAL A 51 -20.86 -30.52 6.59
CA VAL A 51 -21.70 -29.57 7.36
C VAL A 51 -20.89 -28.75 8.38
N VAL A 52 -19.67 -28.36 8.00
CA VAL A 52 -18.77 -27.55 8.83
C VAL A 52 -18.92 -26.07 8.47
N VAL A 53 -19.82 -25.38 9.17
CA VAL A 53 -20.20 -23.99 8.88
C VAL A 53 -18.99 -23.06 8.86
N GLY A 54 -18.86 -22.29 7.78
CA GLY A 54 -17.79 -21.32 7.58
C GLY A 54 -16.51 -21.90 6.98
N PHE A 55 -16.45 -23.20 6.71
CA PHE A 55 -15.26 -23.84 6.12
C PHE A 55 -14.98 -23.32 4.70
N GLY A 56 -15.99 -23.00 3.90
CA GLY A 56 -15.83 -22.38 2.58
C GLY A 56 -15.12 -21.02 2.62
N LYS A 57 -15.16 -20.33 3.75
CA LYS A 57 -14.47 -19.05 4.00
C LYS A 57 -13.10 -19.23 4.67
N THR A 58 -12.51 -20.43 4.62
CA THR A 58 -11.14 -20.67 5.07
C THR A 58 -10.17 -19.74 4.34
N SER A 59 -9.26 -19.09 5.06
CA SER A 59 -8.40 -18.06 4.48
C SER A 59 -7.44 -18.64 3.45
N ILE A 60 -7.27 -17.95 2.33
CA ILE A 60 -6.28 -18.25 1.29
C ILE A 60 -5.29 -17.09 1.23
N THR A 61 -4.04 -17.35 1.61
CA THR A 61 -2.95 -16.38 1.48
C THR A 61 -2.11 -16.73 0.26
N ALA A 62 -1.79 -15.76 -0.58
CA ALA A 62 -0.86 -15.95 -1.70
C ALA A 62 0.44 -15.19 -1.47
N SER A 63 1.58 -15.80 -1.83
CA SER A 63 2.90 -15.16 -1.73
C SER A 63 3.84 -15.71 -2.79
N ASN A 64 4.22 -14.92 -3.81
CA ASN A 64 5.25 -15.31 -4.77
C ASN A 64 5.60 -14.11 -5.67
N ASP A 65 6.75 -13.47 -5.46
CA ASP A 65 7.22 -12.32 -6.25
C ASP A 65 6.13 -11.30 -6.61
N LEU A 66 5.26 -11.02 -5.64
CA LEU A 66 4.12 -10.13 -5.82
C LEU A 66 4.57 -8.67 -5.82
N ASN A 67 3.90 -7.88 -6.65
CA ASN A 67 4.04 -6.43 -6.80
C ASN A 67 2.69 -5.85 -7.26
N GLU A 68 2.62 -4.54 -7.47
CA GLU A 68 1.39 -3.84 -7.84
C GLU A 68 0.79 -4.35 -9.16
N GLU A 69 1.64 -4.60 -10.17
CA GLU A 69 1.21 -5.07 -11.49
C GLU A 69 0.65 -6.49 -11.44
N THR A 70 1.31 -7.38 -10.71
CA THR A 70 0.86 -8.78 -10.55
C THR A 70 -0.43 -8.86 -9.73
N ILE A 71 -0.58 -8.05 -8.68
CA ILE A 71 -1.83 -7.98 -7.91
C ILE A 71 -2.98 -7.44 -8.77
N ASP A 72 -2.74 -6.41 -9.58
CA ASP A 72 -3.74 -5.91 -10.54
C ASP A 72 -4.13 -6.98 -11.57
N ALA A 73 -3.15 -7.73 -12.10
CA ALA A 73 -3.42 -8.85 -13.01
C ALA A 73 -4.27 -9.95 -12.34
N LEU A 74 -3.98 -10.31 -11.09
CA LEU A 74 -4.77 -11.27 -10.33
C LEU A 74 -6.21 -10.75 -10.15
N ASN A 75 -6.39 -9.47 -9.78
CA ASN A 75 -7.72 -8.87 -9.58
C ASN A 75 -8.56 -8.95 -10.86
N LYS A 76 -7.95 -8.65 -12.02
CA LYS A 76 -8.61 -8.76 -13.34
C LYS A 76 -9.00 -10.19 -13.70
N GLN A 77 -8.27 -11.19 -13.21
CA GLN A 77 -8.57 -12.60 -13.42
C GLN A 77 -9.66 -13.15 -12.48
N GLY A 78 -10.04 -12.40 -11.44
CA GLY A 78 -11.06 -12.83 -10.48
C GLY A 78 -10.57 -13.92 -9.52
N HIS A 79 -9.43 -13.69 -8.86
CA HIS A 79 -8.89 -14.60 -7.83
C HIS A 79 -9.78 -14.69 -6.58
N GLU A 80 -9.52 -15.70 -5.74
CA GLU A 80 -10.18 -15.94 -4.44
C GLU A 80 -9.22 -15.83 -3.24
N VAL A 81 -8.06 -15.21 -3.44
CA VAL A 81 -7.06 -14.89 -2.40
C VAL A 81 -7.61 -13.82 -1.43
N ASP A 82 -7.47 -14.07 -0.12
CA ASP A 82 -7.90 -13.16 0.96
C ASP A 82 -6.76 -12.25 1.46
N ALA A 83 -5.51 -12.67 1.31
CA ALA A 83 -4.34 -11.93 1.77
C ALA A 83 -3.12 -12.17 0.88
N PHE A 84 -2.30 -11.12 0.71
CA PHE A 84 -1.05 -11.17 -0.05
C PHE A 84 0.17 -11.02 0.86
N GLY A 85 1.09 -11.97 0.77
CA GLY A 85 2.41 -11.89 1.38
C GLY A 85 3.41 -11.31 0.39
N ILE A 86 3.75 -10.03 0.54
CA ILE A 86 4.69 -9.33 -0.35
C ILE A 86 6.04 -9.18 0.35
N GLY A 87 7.07 -9.82 -0.20
CA GLY A 87 8.43 -9.79 0.33
C GLY A 87 9.31 -8.76 -0.37
N THR A 88 10.20 -9.24 -1.25
CA THR A 88 11.28 -8.48 -1.90
C THR A 88 10.85 -7.11 -2.43
N TYR A 89 9.75 -7.03 -3.17
CA TYR A 89 9.29 -5.79 -3.79
C TYR A 89 8.95 -4.70 -2.77
N LEU A 90 8.28 -5.08 -1.67
CA LEU A 90 7.87 -4.15 -0.63
C LEU A 90 9.06 -3.72 0.24
N VAL A 91 9.87 -4.67 0.71
CA VAL A 91 10.93 -4.37 1.70
C VAL A 91 12.12 -3.65 1.10
N THR A 92 12.38 -3.83 -0.19
CA THR A 92 13.50 -3.17 -0.88
C THR A 92 13.09 -1.89 -1.60
N CYS A 93 11.78 -1.57 -1.63
CA CYS A 93 11.20 -0.56 -2.51
C CYS A 93 11.71 -0.75 -3.95
N TYR A 94 11.56 -1.95 -4.51
CA TYR A 94 12.34 -2.43 -5.66
C TYR A 94 12.35 -1.46 -6.86
N ALA A 95 11.22 -0.80 -7.15
CA ALA A 95 11.12 0.19 -8.23
C ALA A 95 11.94 1.47 -7.97
N GLN A 96 12.04 1.90 -6.71
CA GLN A 96 12.81 3.07 -6.29
C GLN A 96 13.32 2.90 -4.85
N ALA A 97 14.48 2.27 -4.71
CA ALA A 97 15.06 1.92 -3.40
C ALA A 97 15.50 3.14 -2.55
N ALA A 98 15.56 4.33 -3.15
CA ALA A 98 15.97 5.56 -2.47
C ALA A 98 14.96 6.69 -2.71
N LEU A 99 14.49 7.30 -1.62
CA LEU A 99 13.53 8.41 -1.67
C LEU A 99 14.16 9.75 -2.13
N GLY A 100 15.48 9.90 -1.99
CA GLY A 100 16.17 11.14 -2.36
C GLY A 100 16.01 12.30 -1.37
N CYS A 101 15.66 12.02 -0.10
CA CYS A 101 15.57 13.05 0.94
C CYS A 101 16.89 13.78 1.17
N VAL A 102 16.79 15.09 1.43
CA VAL A 102 17.95 15.94 1.73
C VAL A 102 17.71 16.73 3.01
N PHE A 103 18.79 16.97 3.76
CA PHE A 103 18.82 17.95 4.84
C PHE A 103 19.59 19.19 4.37
N LYS A 104 19.01 20.38 4.57
CA LYS A 104 19.62 21.67 4.22
C LYS A 104 19.43 22.66 5.36
N LEU A 105 20.48 23.39 5.68
CA LEU A 105 20.43 24.52 6.61
C LEU A 105 19.79 25.72 5.92
N VAL A 106 18.70 26.23 6.49
CA VAL A 106 17.90 27.33 5.90
C VAL A 106 18.00 28.64 6.67
N GLU A 107 18.50 28.62 7.92
CA GLU A 107 18.62 29.81 8.78
C GLU A 107 19.68 29.60 9.88
N ILE A 108 20.48 30.62 10.17
CA ILE A 108 21.38 30.68 11.34
C ILE A 108 21.21 32.05 12.01
N ASN A 109 21.00 32.11 13.32
CA ASN A 109 20.89 33.38 14.05
C ASN A 109 19.88 34.36 13.41
N LYS A 110 18.72 33.85 12.97
CA LYS A 110 17.68 34.59 12.23
C LYS A 110 18.13 35.16 10.87
N GLN A 111 19.29 34.73 10.35
CA GLN A 111 19.78 35.09 9.03
C GLN A 111 19.48 33.94 8.05
N PRO A 112 18.68 34.18 7.00
CA PRO A 112 18.37 33.16 6.00
C PRO A 112 19.61 32.64 5.27
N ARG A 113 19.60 31.35 4.93
CA ARG A 113 20.66 30.68 4.16
C ARG A 113 20.08 30.03 2.92
N ILE A 114 20.71 30.30 1.79
CA ILE A 114 20.40 29.71 0.49
C ILE A 114 21.64 29.02 -0.05
N LYS A 115 21.48 27.78 -0.49
CA LYS A 115 22.47 27.07 -1.29
C LYS A 115 22.12 27.27 -2.77
N LEU A 116 23.04 27.91 -3.49
CA LEU A 116 22.97 27.99 -4.95
C LEU A 116 23.47 26.69 -5.59
N SER A 117 22.94 26.40 -6.77
CA SER A 117 23.23 25.23 -7.57
C SER A 117 23.10 25.62 -9.04
N GLU A 118 23.90 25.02 -9.92
CA GLU A 118 23.76 25.18 -11.37
C GLU A 118 22.41 24.62 -11.85
N ASP A 119 21.92 23.57 -11.17
CA ASP A 119 20.56 23.08 -11.31
C ASP A 119 19.60 23.91 -10.44
N VAL A 120 18.73 24.68 -11.09
CA VAL A 120 17.74 25.57 -10.45
C VAL A 120 16.80 24.79 -9.52
N MET A 121 16.45 23.54 -9.86
CA MET A 121 15.59 22.70 -9.02
C MET A 121 16.27 22.27 -7.71
N LYS A 122 17.60 22.41 -7.61
CA LYS A 122 18.38 22.10 -6.41
C LYS A 122 18.72 23.33 -5.57
N VAL A 123 18.25 24.51 -5.96
CA VAL A 123 18.36 25.72 -5.13
C VAL A 123 17.46 25.59 -3.91
N SER A 124 18.01 25.75 -2.72
CA SER A 124 17.23 25.59 -1.49
C SER A 124 16.38 26.82 -1.19
N ILE A 125 15.15 26.62 -0.74
CA ILE A 125 14.30 27.73 -0.26
C ILE A 125 14.78 28.16 1.15
N PRO A 126 15.16 29.43 1.35
CA PRO A 126 15.74 29.92 2.62
C PRO A 126 14.68 30.09 3.72
N CYS A 127 15.12 30.50 4.92
CA CYS A 127 14.32 30.79 6.12
C CYS A 127 13.66 29.58 6.79
N LYS A 128 13.24 29.74 8.06
CA LYS A 128 12.26 28.84 8.68
C LYS A 128 10.90 28.97 8.00
N LYS A 129 10.21 27.83 7.83
CA LYS A 129 8.99 27.73 7.06
C LYS A 129 7.92 26.90 7.77
N LYS A 130 6.66 27.25 7.52
CA LYS A 130 5.47 26.47 7.86
C LYS A 130 4.87 25.89 6.58
N CYS A 131 4.33 24.68 6.66
CA CYS A 131 3.62 24.04 5.55
C CYS A 131 2.14 23.92 5.90
N TYR A 132 1.27 24.26 4.95
CA TYR A 132 -0.18 24.15 5.06
C TYR A 132 -0.71 23.33 3.90
N ARG A 133 -1.63 22.41 4.18
CA ARG A 133 -2.41 21.73 3.15
C ARG A 133 -3.77 22.41 3.03
N LEU A 134 -4.08 22.95 1.85
CA LEU A 134 -5.39 23.52 1.58
C LEU A 134 -6.35 22.43 1.10
N TYR A 135 -7.55 22.45 1.65
CA TYR A 135 -8.64 21.55 1.27
C TYR A 135 -9.76 22.33 0.59
N GLY A 136 -10.32 21.74 -0.48
CA GLY A 136 -11.53 22.26 -1.11
C GLY A 136 -12.75 22.09 -0.21
N LYS A 137 -13.86 22.74 -0.56
CA LYS A 137 -15.13 22.60 0.18
C LYS A 137 -15.61 21.15 0.26
N GLU A 138 -15.21 20.32 -0.70
CA GLU A 138 -15.54 18.91 -0.81
C GLU A 138 -14.62 18.00 0.03
N GLY A 139 -13.59 18.56 0.68
CA GLY A 139 -12.66 17.81 1.53
C GLY A 139 -11.47 17.17 0.81
N TYR A 140 -11.31 17.39 -0.50
CA TYR A 140 -10.12 16.97 -1.24
C TYR A 140 -8.96 17.95 -1.06
N PRO A 141 -7.70 17.47 -0.90
CA PRO A 141 -6.53 18.33 -0.84
C PRO A 141 -6.29 18.96 -2.21
N LEU A 142 -6.10 20.27 -2.23
CA LEU A 142 -5.88 21.04 -3.47
C LEU A 142 -4.40 21.30 -3.71
N VAL A 143 -3.67 21.72 -2.66
CA VAL A 143 -2.28 22.18 -2.77
C VAL A 143 -1.63 22.28 -1.39
N ASP A 144 -0.31 22.07 -1.35
CA ASP A 144 0.52 22.38 -0.19
C ASP A 144 1.21 23.73 -0.39
N ILE A 145 1.08 24.63 0.57
CA ILE A 145 1.68 25.97 0.57
C ILE A 145 2.75 26.03 1.66
N MET A 146 3.90 26.58 1.32
CA MET A 146 4.93 26.95 2.29
C MET A 146 4.90 28.46 2.54
N THR A 147 4.89 28.87 3.80
CA THR A 147 5.04 30.28 4.21
C THR A 147 6.26 30.44 5.08
N GLY A 148 6.75 31.67 5.24
CA GLY A 148 7.70 32.01 6.30
C GLY A 148 7.12 31.69 7.69
N GLU A 149 7.99 31.40 8.65
CA GLU A 149 7.57 31.11 10.04
C GLU A 149 6.76 32.25 10.67
N ASP A 150 7.14 33.50 10.40
CA ASP A 150 6.50 34.70 10.95
C ASP A 150 5.38 35.25 10.05
N GLU A 151 5.13 34.63 8.89
CA GLU A 151 4.06 35.03 7.99
C GLU A 151 2.70 34.54 8.51
N PRO A 152 1.64 35.35 8.42
CA PRO A 152 0.31 34.89 8.74
C PRO A 152 -0.08 33.73 7.82
N GLY A 153 -0.63 32.67 8.40
CA GLY A 153 -1.13 31.54 7.63
C GLY A 153 -2.21 31.94 6.62
N PRO A 154 -2.46 31.10 5.60
CA PRO A 154 -3.46 31.37 4.58
C PRO A 154 -4.86 31.50 5.20
N LYS A 155 -5.47 32.69 5.09
CA LYS A 155 -6.89 32.99 5.35
C LYS A 155 -7.83 32.40 4.30
N MET A 156 -8.99 31.88 4.65
CA MET A 156 -9.97 31.25 3.73
C MET A 156 -10.63 32.17 2.66
N VAL A 157 -10.04 33.33 2.34
CA VAL A 157 -10.45 34.27 1.28
C VAL A 157 -9.54 34.09 0.07
N GLY A 158 -10.10 34.18 -1.14
CA GLY A 158 -9.48 33.72 -2.39
C GLY A 158 -7.98 34.01 -2.54
N PHE A 159 -7.21 32.96 -2.80
CA PHE A 159 -5.78 33.04 -3.11
C PHE A 159 -5.52 32.85 -4.59
N MET A 160 -4.54 33.59 -5.10
CA MET A 160 -3.87 33.24 -6.34
C MET A 160 -2.59 32.48 -5.97
N ILE A 161 -2.46 31.25 -6.45
CA ILE A 161 -1.33 30.37 -6.15
C ILE A 161 -0.59 30.14 -7.45
N TYR A 162 0.71 30.40 -7.43
CA TYR A 162 1.58 30.26 -8.60
C TYR A 162 2.51 29.08 -8.42
N HIS A 163 2.80 28.38 -9.51
CA HIS A 163 3.86 27.39 -9.53
C HIS A 163 5.21 28.11 -9.50
N SER A 164 6.07 27.77 -8.53
CA SER A 164 7.32 28.48 -8.24
C SER A 164 8.37 28.49 -9.37
N PHE A 165 8.15 27.71 -10.43
CA PHE A 165 9.08 27.51 -11.55
C PHE A 165 8.42 27.59 -12.94
N ILE A 166 7.14 27.95 -13.02
CA ILE A 166 6.49 28.26 -14.31
C ILE A 166 6.36 29.78 -14.32
N ASP A 167 7.05 30.43 -15.26
CA ASP A 167 6.90 31.86 -15.51
C ASP A 167 5.49 32.12 -16.09
N TRP A 168 4.87 33.23 -15.68
CA TRP A 168 3.54 33.67 -16.11
C TRP A 168 3.62 34.99 -16.86
#